data_AF-A0A938LLA7-F1
#
_entry.id   AF-A0A938LLA7-F1
#
_cell.length_a   1.000
_cell.length_b   1.000
_cell.length_c   1.000
_cell.angle_alpha   90.00
_cell.angle_beta   90.00
_cell.angle_gamma   90.00
#
_symmetry.space_group_name_H-M   'P 1'
#
loop_
_entity.id
_entity.type
_entity.pdbx_description
1 polymer ?
#
loop_
_entity_poly.entity_id
_entity_poly.type
_entity_poly.pdbx_seq_one_letter_code
_entity_poly.pdbx_strand_id
1 'polypeptide(L)' 'MAHKKRPEIPEDELTGFKYFKKVSHLLERLHDAGCARDRAHNRELFMDQYLALLLLFMFNPVCQSL' A
#
# COMPACT_ATOMS: atom_id res chain seq x y z
N MET A 1 32.79 5.69 -5.18
CA MET A 1 31.95 6.84 -5.55
C MET A 1 31.09 7.18 -4.33
N ALA A 2 31.20 8.37 -3.75
CA ALA A 2 30.34 8.76 -2.63
C ALA A 2 28.90 8.92 -3.13
N HIS A 3 27.92 8.26 -2.50
CA HIS A 3 26.51 8.45 -2.84
C HIS A 3 26.11 9.90 -2.54
N LYS A 4 25.62 10.62 -3.54
CA LYS A 4 25.02 11.94 -3.37
C LYS A 4 23.79 11.79 -2.48
N LYS A 5 23.70 12.58 -1.40
CA LYS A 5 22.56 12.57 -0.48
C LYS A 5 21.27 12.87 -1.26
N ARG A 6 20.27 12.02 -1.13
CA ARG A 6 18.97 12.19 -1.78
C ARG A 6 18.27 13.41 -1.14
N PRO A 7 17.68 14.33 -1.91
CA PRO A 7 16.93 15.45 -1.34
C PRO A 7 15.76 14.92 -0.49
N GLU A 8 15.44 15.65 0.58
CA GLU A 8 14.27 15.37 1.40
C GLU A 8 13.00 15.63 0.57
N ILE A 9 12.01 14.74 0.70
CA ILE A 9 10.73 14.88 0.01
C ILE A 9 9.85 15.78 0.89
N PRO A 10 9.40 16.94 0.40
CA PRO A 10 8.54 17.82 1.17
C PRO A 10 7.10 17.26 1.25
N GLU A 11 6.39 17.58 2.35
CA GLU A 11 5.07 16.98 2.64
C GLU A 11 3.98 17.37 1.63
N ASP A 12 4.13 18.48 0.93
CA ASP A 12 3.20 18.97 -0.09
C ASP A 12 3.33 18.24 -1.44
N GLU A 13 4.46 17.57 -1.69
CA GLU A 13 4.62 16.65 -2.82
C GLU A 13 3.87 15.32 -2.61
N LEU A 14 3.48 15.02 -1.37
CA LEU A 14 2.78 13.82 -0.97
C LEU A 14 1.26 13.99 -1.10
N THR A 15 0.65 13.21 -1.99
CA THR A 15 -0.78 13.32 -2.31
C THR A 15 -1.53 11.99 -2.10
N GLY A 16 -2.86 12.08 -2.02
CA GLY A 16 -3.74 10.91 -1.97
C GLY A 16 -3.94 10.29 -0.58
N PHE A 17 -3.16 10.66 0.43
CA PHE A 17 -3.23 10.11 1.81
C PHE A 17 -4.62 10.18 2.44
N LYS A 18 -5.41 11.21 2.14
CA LYS A 18 -6.80 11.35 2.60
C LYS A 18 -7.69 10.17 2.20
N TYR A 19 -7.40 9.52 1.08
CA TYR A 19 -8.21 8.42 0.55
C TYR A 19 -7.81 7.07 1.13
N PHE A 20 -6.58 6.92 1.64
CA PHE A 20 -6.07 5.65 2.17
C PHE A 20 -6.94 5.09 3.27
N LYS A 21 -7.44 5.93 4.19
CA LYS A 21 -8.34 5.48 5.25
C LYS A 21 -9.64 4.89 4.72
N LYS A 22 -10.20 5.45 3.64
CA LYS A 22 -11.44 4.92 3.04
C LYS A 22 -11.17 3.67 2.23
N VAL A 23 -10.06 3.66 1.50
CA VAL A 23 -9.66 2.54 0.65
C VAL A 23 -9.25 1.33 1.50
N SER A 24 -8.53 1.51 2.61
CA SER A 24 -8.15 0.41 3.51
C SER A 24 -9.37 -0.35 4.02
N HIS A 25 -10.39 0.35 4.51
CA HIS A 25 -11.64 -0.27 4.96
C HIS A 25 -12.40 -1.01 3.84
N LEU A 26 -12.28 -0.54 2.60
CA LEU A 26 -12.86 -1.25 1.47
C LEU A 26 -12.07 -2.53 1.15
N LEU A 27 -10.74 -2.48 1.24
CA LEU A 27 -9.83 -3.57 0.92
C LEU A 27 -9.76 -4.66 1.99
N GLU A 28 -10.01 -4.33 3.27
CA GLU A 28 -10.12 -5.32 4.37
C GLU A 28 -11.09 -6.46 4.02
N ARG A 29 -12.15 -6.17 3.24
CA ARG A 29 -13.12 -7.16 2.77
C ARG A 29 -12.52 -8.24 1.85
N LEU A 30 -11.31 -8.03 1.32
CA LEU A 30 -10.59 -9.03 0.52
C LEU A 30 -9.78 -10.02 1.37
N HIS A 31 -9.68 -9.85 2.70
CA HIS A 31 -8.93 -10.78 3.55
C HIS A 31 -9.44 -12.22 3.47
N ASP A 32 -10.72 -12.40 3.16
CA ASP A 32 -11.36 -13.71 2.98
C ASP A 32 -11.29 -14.22 1.52
N ALA A 33 -10.83 -13.40 0.59
CA ALA A 33 -10.77 -13.75 -0.83
C ALA A 33 -9.74 -14.86 -1.06
N GLY A 34 -10.20 -16.02 -1.58
CA GLY A 34 -9.33 -17.18 -1.79
C GLY A 34 -9.16 -18.07 -0.55
N CYS A 35 -9.79 -17.71 0.58
CA CYS A 35 -9.81 -18.53 1.79
C CYS A 35 -10.91 -19.61 1.77
N ALA A 36 -11.74 -19.67 0.73
CA ALA A 36 -12.85 -20.64 0.61
C ALA A 36 -12.44 -22.13 0.64
N ARG A 37 -11.18 -22.45 0.33
CA ARG A 37 -10.64 -23.82 0.41
C ARG A 37 -9.99 -24.13 1.76
N ASP A 38 -9.90 -23.15 2.63
CA ASP A 38 -9.35 -23.34 3.97
C ASP A 38 -10.34 -24.09 4.85
N ARG A 39 -9.92 -25.27 5.33
CA ARG A 39 -10.71 -26.12 6.24
C ARG A 39 -10.41 -25.84 7.71
N ALA A 40 -9.25 -25.23 8.00
CA ALA A 40 -8.80 -24.97 9.36
C ALA A 40 -9.26 -23.59 9.87
N HIS A 41 -9.82 -22.75 9.00
CA HIS A 41 -10.26 -21.38 9.28
C HIS A 41 -9.15 -20.53 9.92
N ASN A 42 -7.92 -20.72 9.45
CA ASN A 42 -6.73 -20.05 9.94
C ASN A 42 -5.98 -19.29 8.84
N ARG A 43 -6.63 -19.06 7.70
CA ARG A 43 -6.09 -18.28 6.59
C ARG A 43 -6.80 -16.94 6.47
N GLU A 44 -6.02 -15.89 6.67
CA GLU A 44 -6.38 -14.52 6.30
C GLU A 44 -5.33 -13.99 5.32
N LEU A 45 -5.79 -13.23 4.33
CA LEU A 45 -4.96 -12.74 3.25
C LEU A 45 -4.83 -11.21 3.29
N PHE A 46 -3.79 -10.70 3.96
CA PHE A 46 -3.51 -9.25 4.14
C PHE A 46 -2.96 -8.56 2.88
N MET A 47 -3.65 -8.68 1.74
CA MET A 47 -3.25 -8.04 0.47
C MET A 47 -3.62 -6.56 0.39
N ASP A 48 -4.45 -6.07 1.32
CA ASP A 48 -4.81 -4.67 1.49
C ASP A 48 -3.59 -3.78 1.75
N GLN A 49 -2.64 -4.23 2.56
CA GLN A 49 -1.39 -3.50 2.84
C GLN A 49 -0.52 -3.38 1.59
N TYR A 50 -0.43 -4.45 0.80
CA TYR A 50 0.31 -4.45 -0.45
C TYR A 50 -0.36 -3.55 -1.51
N LEU A 51 -1.68 -3.63 -1.64
CA LEU A 51 -2.45 -2.77 -2.53
C LEU A 51 -2.34 -1.29 -2.11
N ALA A 52 -2.31 -0.98 -0.82
CA ALA A 52 -2.07 0.38 -0.34
C ALA A 52 -0.69 0.90 -0.82
N LEU A 53 0.36 0.09 -0.75
CA LEU A 53 1.68 0.46 -1.27
C LEU A 53 1.67 0.69 -2.79
N LEU A 54 0.95 -0.13 -3.55
CA LEU A 54 0.78 0.09 -4.99
C LEU A 54 0.06 1.40 -5.29
N LEU A 55 -1.02 1.70 -4.57
CA LEU A 55 -1.74 2.97 -4.70
C LEU A 55 -0.86 4.16 -4.31
N LEU A 56 -0.02 4.01 -3.29
CA LEU A 56 0.92 5.04 -2.86
C LEU A 56 1.90 5.38 -3.99
N PHE A 57 2.46 4.34 -4.60
CA PHE A 57 3.34 4.45 -5.75
C PHE A 57 2.63 5.11 -6.96
N MET A 58 1.37 4.73 -7.24
CA MET A 58 0.61 5.31 -8.34
C MET A 58 0.26 6.79 -8.13
N PHE A 59 -0.04 7.19 -6.89
CA PHE A 59 -0.36 8.59 -6.57
C PHE A 59 0.88 9.47 -6.38
N ASN A 60 2.04 8.89 -6.06
CA ASN A 60 3.26 9.62 -5.75
C ASN A 60 4.41 9.11 -6.62
N PRO A 61 4.60 9.66 -7.84
CA PRO A 61 5.70 9.30 -8.72
C PRO A 61 7.09 9.50 -8.07
N VAL A 62 7.19 10.36 -7.05
CA VAL A 62 8.38 10.58 -6.23
C VAL A 62 8.82 9.30 -5.51
N CYS A 63 7.88 8.38 -5.23
CA CYS A 63 8.15 7.06 -4.65
C CYS A 63 8.67 6.02 -5.67
N GLN A 64 9.00 6.41 -6.92
CA GLN A 64 9.48 5.48 -7.96
C GLN A 64 10.89 4.92 -7.77
N SER A 65 11.62 5.28 -6.71
CA SER A 65 12.99 4.78 -6.55
C SER A 65 13.02 3.34 -6.01
N LEU A 66 13.32 2.39 -6.90
CA LEU A 66 14.06 1.16 -6.57
C LEU A 66 15.56 1.43 -6.74
#